data_AF-K1TDX3-F1
#
_entry.id   AF-K1TDX3-F1
#
_cell.length_a   1.000
_cell.length_b   1.000
_cell.length_c   1.000
_cell.angle_alpha   90.00
_cell.angle_beta   90.00
_cell.angle_gamma   90.00
#
_symmetry.space_group_name_H-M   'P 1'
#
loop_
_entity.id
_entity.type
_entity.pdbx_description
1 polymer ?
#
loop_
_entity_poly.entity_id
_entity_poly.type
_entity_poly.pdbx_seq_one_letter_code
_entity_poly.pdbx_strand_id
1 'polypeptide(L)' 'EIDKTTSPISDAISKDLQKRGMKFVGSTIIYSYLQAIGVIISHDKDCFLFAQ' A
#
# COMPACT_ATOMS: atom_id res chain seq x y z
N GLU A 1 -4.74 0.27 -8.56
CA GLU A 1 -6.11 0.53 -8.06
C GLU A 1 -6.17 1.99 -7.65
N ILE A 2 -7.22 2.75 -8.00
CA ILE A 2 -7.35 4.19 -7.67
C ILE A 2 -8.41 4.32 -6.57
N ASP A 3 -8.29 5.34 -5.70
CA ASP A 3 -9.25 5.67 -4.62
C ASP A 3 -9.45 4.63 -3.52
N LYS A 4 -8.39 3.87 -3.20
CA LYS A 4 -8.38 2.97 -2.03
C LYS A 4 -7.35 3.42 -1.00
N THR A 5 -7.56 2.99 0.24
CA THR A 5 -6.67 3.26 1.38
C THR A 5 -6.17 2.00 2.08
N THR A 6 -6.65 0.83 1.67
CA THR A 6 -6.19 -0.50 2.10
C THR A 6 -6.37 -1.51 0.95
N SER A 7 -5.68 -2.64 1.04
CA SER A 7 -5.82 -3.76 0.11
C SER A 7 -5.57 -5.10 0.83
N PRO A 8 -6.01 -6.23 0.26
CA PRO A 8 -5.76 -7.54 0.86
C PRO A 8 -4.27 -7.82 1.11
N ILE A 9 -3.39 -7.31 0.24
CA ILE A 9 -1.94 -7.42 0.40
C ILE A 9 -1.42 -6.54 1.55
N SER A 10 -1.93 -5.31 1.71
CA SER A 10 -1.53 -4.45 2.83
C SER A 10 -2.02 -5.00 4.17
N ASP A 11 -3.22 -5.60 4.21
CA ASP A 11 -3.77 -6.26 5.40
C ASP A 11 -2.92 -7.47 5.83
N ALA A 12 -2.51 -8.30 4.87
CA ALA A 12 -1.68 -9.47 5.11
C ALA A 12 -0.29 -9.06 5.64
N ILE A 13 0.35 -8.09 4.99
CA ILE A 13 1.67 -7.60 5.40
C ILE A 13 1.58 -6.89 6.76
N SER A 14 0.58 -6.04 6.97
CA SER A 14 0.36 -5.37 8.26
C SER A 14 0.28 -6.37 9.41
N LYS A 15 -0.48 -7.46 9.25
CA LYS A 15 -0.58 -8.52 10.27
C LYS A 15 0.75 -9.24 10.48
N ASP A 16 1.51 -9.54 9.43
CA ASP A 16 2.81 -10.21 9.56
C ASP A 16 3.84 -9.33 10.28
N LEU A 17 3.91 -8.04 9.93
CA LEU A 17 4.83 -7.09 10.55
C LEU A 17 4.49 -6.86 12.03
N GLN A 18 3.20 -6.78 12.38
CA GLN A 18 2.76 -6.72 13.78
C GLN A 18 3.19 -7.97 14.55
N LYS A 19 3.02 -9.17 13.97
CA LYS A 19 3.48 -10.44 14.59
C LYS A 19 4.99 -10.48 14.80
N ARG A 20 5.76 -9.84 13.93
CA ARG A 20 7.23 -9.69 14.05
C ARG A 20 7.66 -8.58 15.01
N GLY A 21 6.71 -7.89 15.66
CA GLY A 21 6.98 -6.89 16.69
C GLY A 21 7.13 -5.45 16.19
N MET A 22 6.87 -5.18 14.90
CA MET A 22 6.85 -3.80 14.42
C MET A 22 5.64 -3.04 14.95
N LYS A 23 5.85 -1.76 15.26
CA LYS A 23 4.81 -0.82 15.68
C LYS A 23 4.55 0.18 14.56
N PHE A 24 3.37 0.82 14.56
CA PHE A 24 2.96 1.78 13.52
C PHE A 24 2.92 1.19 12.10
N VAL A 25 2.51 -0.07 11.99
CA VAL A 25 2.40 -0.80 10.72
C VAL A 25 0.96 -1.20 10.42
N GLY A 26 0.01 -0.28 10.65
CA GLY A 26 -1.41 -0.50 10.31
C GLY A 26 -1.62 -0.65 8.80
N SER A 27 -2.73 -1.28 8.38
CA SER A 27 -2.96 -1.59 6.96
C SER A 27 -2.87 -0.38 6.04
N THR A 28 -3.41 0.78 6.44
CA THR A 28 -3.31 2.02 5.66
C THR A 28 -1.87 2.50 5.50
N ILE A 29 -1.05 2.40 6.56
CA ILE A 29 0.37 2.78 6.50
C ILE A 29 1.11 1.87 5.52
N ILE A 30 0.85 0.56 5.60
CA ILE A 30 1.46 -0.41 4.69
C ILE A 30 0.95 -0.19 3.26
N TYR A 31 -0.32 0.10 3.05
CA TYR A 31 -0.86 0.40 1.74
C TYR A 31 -0.16 1.62 1.12
N SER A 32 -0.02 2.73 1.86
CA SER A 32 0.71 3.91 1.40
C SER A 32 2.18 3.63 1.15
N TYR A 33 2.81 2.79 1.98
CA TYR A 33 4.19 2.35 1.75
C TYR A 33 4.32 1.57 0.44
N LEU A 34 3.43 0.60 0.21
CA LEU A 34 3.41 -0.21 -1.02
C LEU A 34 3.17 0.62 -2.28
N GLN A 35 2.36 1.68 -2.19
CA GLN A 35 2.22 2.67 -3.26
C GLN A 35 3.55 3.39 -3.51
N ALA A 36 4.20 3.88 -2.45
CA ALA A 36 5.44 4.65 -2.55
C ALA A 36 6.63 3.85 -3.12
N ILE A 37 6.71 2.55 -2.83
CA ILE A 37 7.78 1.67 -3.35
C ILE A 37 7.44 1.00 -4.69
N GLY A 38 6.29 1.31 -5.28
CA GLY A 38 5.90 0.80 -6.60
C GLY A 38 5.34 -0.63 -6.62
N VAL A 39 5.02 -1.22 -5.47
CA VAL A 39 4.32 -2.52 -5.43
C VAL A 39 2.85 -2.36 -5.83
N ILE A 40 2.25 -1.22 -5.48
CA ILE A 40 0.89 -0.84 -5.90
C ILE A 40 0.97 0.38 -6.82
N ILE A 41 0.61 0.20 -8.08
CA ILE A 41 0.45 1.31 -9.02
C ILE A 41 -0.95 1.92 -8.79
N SER A 42 -0.94 3.15 -8.28
CA SER A 42 -2.14 3.91 -7.87
C SER A 42 -2.11 5.35 -8.37
N HIS A 43 -1.36 5.62 -9.44
CA HIS A 43 -1.42 6.91 -10.12
C HIS A 43 -2.83 7.17 -10.67
N ASP A 44 -3.26 8.42 -10.63
CA ASP A 44 -4.52 8.86 -11.26
C ASP A 44 -4.48 8.60 -12.77
N LYS A 45 -5.64 8.42 -13.40
CA LYS A 45 -5.77 8.18 -14.85
C LYS A 45 -5.18 9.33 -15.68
N ASP A 46 -5.28 10.55 -15.17
CA ASP A 46 -4.76 11.74 -15.82
C ASP A 46 -3.28 12.02 -15.46
N CYS A 47 -2.66 11.16 -14.63
CA CYS A 47 -1.25 11.26 -14.30
C CYS A 47 -0.37 10.80 -15.47
N PHE A 48 0.68 11.55 -15.79
CA PHE A 48 1.63 11.18 -16.84
C PHE A 48 2.38 9.85 -16.59
N LEU A 49 2.30 9.31 -15.37
CA LEU A 49 2.88 8.02 -14.97
C LEU A 49 1.84 6.88 -14.85
N PHE A 50 0.59 7.09 -15.28
CA PHE A 50 -0.49 6.10 -15.13
C PHE A 50 -0.20 4.73 -15.77
N ALA A 51 0.53 4.72 -16.88
CA ALA A 51 0.79 3.52 -17.70
C ALA A 51 2.22 2.99 -17.60
N GLN A 52 3.00 3.40 -16.60
CA GLN A 52 4.33 2.83 -16.34
C GLN A 52 4.25 1.43 -15.72
#